data_AF-A0A0Q5TDM2-F1
#
_entry.id   AF-A0A0Q5TDM2-F1
#
_cell.length_a   1.000
_cell.length_b   1.000
_cell.length_c   1.000
_cell.angle_alpha   90.00
_cell.angle_beta   90.00
_cell.angle_gamma   90.00
#
_symmetry.space_group_name_H-M   'P 1'
#
loop_
_entity.id
_entity.type
_entity.pdbx_description
1 polymer ?
#
loop_
_entity_poly.entity_id
_entity_poly.type
_entity_poly.pdbx_seq_one_letter_code
_entity_poly.pdbx_strand_id
1 'polypeptide(L)'
;MREDFQVYIDRYTARMKVARSEDRPAIRKEFADWYYGLSEAEREEIKPFWKAIKDRARQTIAEIKDALNELQQLQDVRIVVEGAEYDLHEWITISEYSRIHNLKVSRVQNWISRGVVPRNKVLAIPQLNNVKLIKNEIYTKV
;
A
#
# COMPACT_ATOMS: atom_id res chain seq x y z
N MET A 1 26.64 -24.67 14.88
CA MET A 1 27.01 -23.33 14.39
C MET A 1 26.07 -22.80 13.29
N ARG A 2 25.94 -23.44 12.12
CA ARG A 2 24.95 -23.03 11.09
C ARG A 2 23.50 -23.03 11.60
N GLU A 3 23.09 -24.06 12.35
CA GLU A 3 21.76 -24.12 12.97
C GLU A 3 21.57 -23.00 14.01
N ASP A 4 22.58 -22.71 14.82
CA ASP A 4 22.55 -21.62 15.80
C ASP A 4 22.40 -20.25 15.11
N PHE A 5 23.07 -20.06 13.97
CA PHE A 5 22.95 -18.86 13.15
C PHE A 5 21.54 -18.71 12.55
N GLN A 6 20.96 -19.80 12.02
CA GLN A 6 19.58 -19.80 11.50
C GLN A 6 18.58 -19.43 12.61
N VAL A 7 18.68 -20.08 13.78
CA VAL A 7 17.81 -19.80 14.92
C VAL A 7 17.95 -18.34 15.39
N TYR A 8 19.16 -17.79 15.36
CA TYR A 8 19.39 -16.38 15.70
C TYR A 8 18.75 -15.43 14.69
N ILE A 9 18.92 -15.69 13.39
CA ILE A 9 18.33 -14.89 12.31
C ILE A 9 16.80 -14.92 12.37
N ASP A 10 16.21 -16.09 12.62
CA ASP A 10 14.76 -16.24 12.72
C ASP A 10 14.23 -15.46 13.92
N ARG A 11 14.91 -15.54 15.06
CA ARG A 11 14.58 -14.75 16.26
C ARG A 11 14.70 -13.25 16.01
N TYR A 12 15.78 -12.81 15.37
CA TYR A 12 15.98 -11.41 14.99
C TYR A 12 14.87 -10.93 14.06
N THR A 13 14.53 -11.71 13.04
CA THR A 13 13.49 -11.38 12.06
C THR A 13 12.11 -11.32 12.72
N ALA A 14 11.79 -12.27 13.60
CA ALA A 14 10.55 -12.27 14.36
C ALA A 14 10.44 -11.03 15.28
N ARG A 15 11.51 -10.68 16.00
CA ARG A 15 11.58 -9.46 16.82
C ARG A 15 11.36 -8.21 15.97
N MET A 16 12.01 -8.10 14.82
CA MET A 16 11.85 -6.96 13.91
C MET A 16 10.44 -6.83 13.34
N LYS A 17 9.71 -7.95 13.13
CA LYS A 17 8.32 -7.94 12.64
C LYS A 17 7.34 -7.37 13.67
N VAL A 18 7.52 -7.70 14.95
CA VAL A 18 6.60 -7.28 16.03
C VAL A 18 7.04 -5.99 16.74
N ALA A 19 8.29 -5.56 16.56
CA ALA A 19 8.83 -4.39 17.22
C ALA A 19 8.19 -3.07 16.75
N ARG A 20 7.95 -2.19 17.72
CA ARG A 20 7.58 -0.79 17.48
C ARG A 20 8.74 -0.06 16.81
N SER A 21 8.44 1.03 16.11
CA SER A 21 9.44 1.83 15.39
C SER A 21 10.61 2.26 16.28
N GLU A 22 10.33 2.59 17.53
CA GLU A 22 11.29 3.07 18.53
C GLU A 22 12.29 2.00 18.99
N ASP A 23 11.90 0.72 18.98
CA ASP A 23 12.73 -0.40 19.45
C ASP A 23 13.66 -0.95 18.35
N ARG A 24 13.33 -0.70 17.07
CA ARG A 24 14.07 -1.23 15.92
C ARG A 24 15.56 -0.84 15.88
N PRO A 25 15.97 0.39 16.26
CA PRO A 25 17.39 0.75 16.32
C PRO A 25 18.18 -0.12 17.30
N ALA A 26 17.62 -0.40 18.49
CA ALA A 26 18.26 -1.24 19.48
C ALA A 26 18.41 -2.69 18.99
N ILE A 27 17.35 -3.26 18.40
CA ILE A 27 17.37 -4.62 17.84
C ILE A 27 18.40 -4.75 16.71
N ARG A 28 18.54 -3.74 15.85
CA ARG A 28 19.58 -3.70 14.80
C ARG A 28 20.98 -3.64 15.39
N LYS A 29 21.17 -2.87 16.46
CA LYS A 29 22.45 -2.76 17.14
C LYS A 29 22.87 -4.10 17.74
N GLU A 30 21.97 -4.77 18.47
CA GLU A 30 22.23 -6.11 19.02
C GLU A 30 22.63 -7.12 17.93
N PHE A 31 21.96 -7.06 16.77
CA PHE A 31 22.32 -7.90 15.63
C PHE A 31 23.72 -7.59 15.09
N ALA A 32 24.05 -6.31 14.94
CA ALA A 32 25.36 -5.88 14.46
C ALA A 32 26.47 -6.29 15.44
N ASP A 33 26.27 -6.06 16.73
CA ASP A 33 27.24 -6.41 17.78
C ASP A 33 27.52 -7.92 17.78
N TRP A 34 26.47 -8.74 17.63
CA TRP A 34 26.64 -10.19 17.48
C TRP A 34 27.39 -10.57 16.20
N TYR A 35 26.99 -10.03 15.04
CA TYR A 35 27.61 -10.39 13.75
C TYR A 35 29.08 -10.00 13.68
N TYR A 36 29.43 -8.82 14.20
CA TYR A 36 30.82 -8.35 14.29
C TYR A 36 31.59 -8.99 15.46
N GLY A 37 30.91 -9.61 16.42
CA GLY A 37 31.51 -10.44 17.46
C GLY A 37 31.99 -11.81 16.97
N LEU A 38 31.50 -12.27 15.80
CA LEU A 38 31.94 -13.54 15.20
C LEU A 38 33.40 -13.45 14.75
N SER A 39 34.15 -14.53 14.97
CA SER A 39 35.50 -14.72 14.46
C SER A 39 35.51 -14.89 12.94
N GLU A 40 36.69 -14.76 12.33
CA GLU A 40 36.86 -14.83 10.88
C GLU A 40 36.46 -16.20 10.30
N ALA A 41 36.81 -17.29 11.00
CA ALA A 41 36.43 -18.65 10.60
C ALA A 41 34.91 -18.83 10.59
N GLU A 42 34.21 -18.31 11.61
CA GLU A 42 32.75 -18.38 11.71
C GLU A 42 32.09 -17.55 10.61
N ARG A 43 32.65 -16.38 10.27
CA ARG A 43 32.16 -15.53 9.18
C ARG A 43 32.27 -16.20 7.82
N GLU A 44 33.37 -16.90 7.55
CA GLU A 44 33.53 -17.64 6.30
C GLU A 44 32.57 -18.84 6.20
N GLU A 45 32.26 -19.50 7.32
CA GLU A 45 31.27 -20.59 7.35
C GLU A 45 29.84 -20.10 7.04
N ILE A 46 29.45 -18.94 7.57
CA ILE A 46 28.10 -18.38 7.37
C ILE A 46 27.95 -17.62 6.04
N LYS A 47 29.05 -17.23 5.39
CA LYS A 47 29.06 -16.46 4.13
C LYS A 47 28.15 -17.02 3.02
N PRO A 48 28.20 -18.31 2.65
CA PRO A 48 27.29 -18.86 1.63
C PRO A 48 25.83 -18.81 2.06
N PHE A 49 25.56 -19.01 3.35
CA PHE A 49 24.22 -18.94 3.91
C PHE A 49 23.68 -17.49 3.94
N TRP A 50 24.51 -16.54 4.34
CA TRP A 50 24.20 -15.11 4.33
C TRP A 50 23.92 -14.59 2.92
N LYS A 51 24.66 -15.09 1.93
CA LYS A 51 24.39 -14.83 0.51
C LYS A 51 22.98 -15.30 0.14
N ALA A 52 22.61 -16.53 0.50
CA ALA A 52 21.27 -17.06 0.22
C ALA A 52 20.14 -16.24 0.88
N ILE A 53 20.33 -15.77 2.12
CA ILE A 53 19.36 -14.87 2.78
C ILE A 53 19.22 -13.56 2.02
N LYS A 54 20.33 -12.93 1.64
CA LYS A 54 20.32 -11.67 0.88
C LYS A 54 19.62 -11.82 -0.46
N ASP A 55 19.87 -12.92 -1.15
CA ASP A 55 19.27 -13.18 -2.46
C ASP A 55 17.76 -13.37 -2.34
N ARG A 56 17.28 -14.11 -1.32
CA ARG A 56 15.84 -14.22 -1.02
C ARG A 56 15.22 -12.85 -0.68
N ALA A 57 15.88 -12.06 0.16
CA ALA A 57 15.37 -10.73 0.52
C ALA A 57 15.27 -9.79 -0.70
N ARG A 58 16.25 -9.84 -1.62
CA ARG A 58 16.19 -9.09 -2.89
C ARG A 58 15.02 -9.53 -3.75
N GLN A 59 14.80 -10.84 -3.88
CA GLN A 59 13.71 -11.40 -4.66
C GLN A 59 12.35 -10.95 -4.10
N THR A 60 12.15 -11.05 -2.78
CA THR A 60 10.92 -10.58 -2.13
C THR A 60 10.71 -9.07 -2.29
N ILE A 61 11.78 -8.26 -2.22
CA ILE A 61 11.68 -6.82 -2.47
C ILE A 61 11.29 -6.53 -3.92
N ALA A 62 11.81 -7.28 -4.89
CA ALA A 62 11.44 -7.14 -6.30
C ALA A 62 9.95 -7.47 -6.50
N GLU A 63 9.48 -8.59 -5.96
CA GLU A 63 8.07 -8.99 -6.02
C GLU A 63 7.14 -7.97 -5.36
N ILE A 64 7.52 -7.41 -4.20
CA ILE A 64 6.74 -6.34 -3.54
C ILE A 64 6.73 -5.08 -4.41
N LYS A 65 7.85 -4.71 -5.03
CA LYS A 65 7.90 -3.55 -5.94
C LYS A 65 7.02 -3.75 -7.17
N ASP A 66 7.04 -4.94 -7.76
CA ASP A 66 6.22 -5.27 -8.92
C ASP A 66 4.73 -5.25 -8.54
N ALA A 67 4.36 -5.85 -7.41
CA ALA A 67 2.99 -5.78 -6.89
C ALA A 67 2.56 -4.34 -6.56
N LEU A 68 3.45 -3.51 -6.01
CA LEU A 68 3.18 -2.09 -5.77
C LEU A 68 3.02 -1.31 -7.08
N ASN A 69 3.84 -1.61 -8.10
CA ASN A 69 3.70 -1.01 -9.43
C ASN A 69 2.37 -1.42 -10.08
N GLU A 70 1.97 -2.69 -10.00
CA GLU A 70 0.67 -3.15 -10.48
C GLU A 70 -0.49 -2.45 -9.77
N LEU A 71 -0.41 -2.31 -8.44
CA LEU A 71 -1.40 -1.56 -7.66
C LEU A 71 -1.44 -0.08 -8.04
N GLN A 72 -0.29 0.53 -8.33
CA GLN A 72 -0.20 1.92 -8.76
C GLN A 72 -0.80 2.10 -10.16
N GLN A 73 -0.56 1.16 -11.09
CA GLN A 73 -1.18 1.15 -12.42
C GLN A 73 -2.71 0.97 -12.35
N LEU A 74 -3.22 0.23 -11.35
CA LEU A 74 -4.65 0.13 -11.07
C LEU A 74 -5.25 1.41 -10.46
N GLN A 75 -4.43 2.26 -9.83
CA GLN A 75 -4.85 3.57 -9.32
C GLN A 75 -4.82 4.65 -10.41
N ASP A 76 -3.93 4.55 -11.38
CA ASP A 76 -3.80 5.47 -12.53
C ASP A 76 -4.83 5.24 -13.65
N VAL A 77 -6.03 4.73 -13.33
CA VAL A 77 -7.11 4.66 -14.32
C VAL A 77 -7.62 6.08 -14.55
N ARG A 78 -7.12 6.77 -15.57
CA ARG A 78 -7.62 8.09 -15.97
C ARG A 78 -8.76 7.92 -16.96
N ILE A 79 -9.90 8.58 -16.71
CA ILE A 79 -10.96 8.64 -17.72
C ILE A 79 -10.75 9.91 -18.54
N VAL A 80 -10.45 9.74 -19.82
CA VAL A 80 -10.41 10.84 -20.79
C VAL A 80 -11.84 11.07 -21.30
N VAL A 81 -12.43 12.22 -20.95
CA VAL A 81 -13.74 12.63 -21.47
C VAL A 81 -13.58 13.96 -22.20
N GLU A 82 -13.90 13.99 -23.50
CA GLU A 82 -13.90 15.20 -24.34
C GLU A 82 -12.57 16.00 -24.32
N GLY A 83 -11.43 15.31 -24.20
CA GLY A 83 -10.10 15.92 -24.19
C GLY A 83 -9.67 16.50 -22.83
N ALA A 84 -10.47 16.32 -21.78
CA ALA A 84 -10.09 16.64 -20.40
C ALA A 84 -9.72 15.36 -19.64
N GLU A 85 -8.52 15.36 -19.03
CA GLU A 85 -8.05 14.30 -18.13
C GLU A 85 -8.68 14.51 -16.74
N TYR A 86 -9.49 13.55 -16.29
CA TYR A 86 -10.02 13.55 -14.92
C TYR A 86 -9.36 12.43 -14.11
N ASP A 87 -8.71 12.82 -13.01
CA ASP A 87 -8.09 11.90 -12.06
C ASP A 87 -9.18 11.17 -11.23
N LEU A 88 -9.17 9.83 -11.25
CA LEU A 88 -10.11 9.00 -10.50
C LEU A 88 -9.86 9.02 -8.98
N HIS A 89 -8.74 9.58 -8.51
CA HIS A 89 -8.60 9.90 -7.09
C HIS A 89 -9.51 11.03 -6.65
N GLU A 90 -9.75 12.01 -7.54
CA GLU A 90 -10.60 13.16 -7.26
C GLU A 90 -12.07 12.85 -7.60
N TRP A 91 -12.33 12.13 -8.69
CA TRP A 91 -13.67 11.84 -9.19
C TRP A 91 -13.99 10.35 -9.16
N ILE A 92 -14.86 9.93 -8.25
CA ILE A 92 -15.24 8.53 -8.07
C ILE A 92 -16.68 8.27 -8.49
N THR A 93 -17.02 7.03 -8.84
CA THR A 93 -18.40 6.67 -9.15
C THR A 93 -19.29 6.75 -7.92
N ILE A 94 -20.60 6.92 -8.11
CA ILE A 94 -21.57 6.87 -6.99
C ILE A 94 -21.45 5.55 -6.20
N SER A 95 -21.25 4.43 -6.89
CA SER A 95 -21.10 3.11 -6.26
C SER A 95 -19.85 3.05 -5.38
N GLU A 96 -18.74 3.58 -5.87
CA GLU A 96 -17.47 3.62 -5.13
C GLU A 96 -17.56 4.58 -3.92
N TYR A 97 -18.16 5.75 -4.10
CA TYR A 97 -18.44 6.68 -3.00
C TYR A 97 -19.31 6.02 -1.91
N SER A 98 -20.32 5.26 -2.33
CA SER A 98 -21.19 4.49 -1.44
C SER A 98 -20.41 3.47 -0.61
N ARG A 99 -19.42 2.80 -1.22
CA ARG A 99 -18.57 1.80 -0.57
C ARG A 99 -17.61 2.42 0.44
N ILE A 100 -16.90 3.48 0.05
CA ILE A 100 -15.91 4.17 0.90
C ILE A 100 -16.58 4.78 2.13
N HIS A 101 -17.73 5.44 1.95
CA HIS A 101 -18.42 6.16 3.01
C HIS A 101 -19.50 5.33 3.73
N ASN A 102 -19.62 4.04 3.41
CA ASN A 102 -20.64 3.13 3.95
C ASN A 102 -22.07 3.71 3.87
N LEU A 103 -22.40 4.29 2.72
CA LEU A 103 -23.72 4.85 2.44
C LEU A 103 -24.50 3.91 1.51
N LYS A 104 -25.80 4.14 1.38
CA LYS A 104 -26.60 3.51 0.32
C LYS A 104 -26.49 4.32 -0.97
N VAL A 105 -26.37 3.66 -2.11
CA VAL A 105 -26.33 4.31 -3.44
C VAL A 105 -27.52 5.25 -3.64
N SER A 106 -28.72 4.82 -3.23
CA SER A 106 -29.94 5.63 -3.29
C SER A 106 -29.86 6.91 -2.44
N ARG A 107 -29.13 6.89 -1.31
CA ARG A 107 -28.90 8.08 -0.48
C ARG A 107 -28.04 9.10 -1.21
N VAL A 108 -26.97 8.64 -1.86
CA VAL A 108 -26.06 9.50 -2.63
C VAL A 108 -26.77 10.09 -3.85
N GLN A 109 -27.58 9.29 -4.57
CA GLN A 109 -28.42 9.80 -5.66
C GLN A 109 -29.42 10.86 -5.18
N ASN A 110 -30.06 10.63 -4.03
CA ASN A 110 -30.95 11.61 -3.41
C ASN A 110 -30.21 12.89 -2.98
N TRP A 111 -28.96 12.80 -2.54
CA TRP A 111 -28.15 13.98 -2.22
C TRP A 111 -27.84 14.82 -3.46
N ILE A 112 -27.57 14.18 -4.59
CA ILE A 112 -27.39 14.86 -5.88
C ILE A 112 -28.68 15.56 -6.29
N SER A 113 -29.82 14.87 -6.24
CA SER A 113 -31.12 15.46 -6.62
C SER A 113 -31.57 16.59 -5.69
N ARG A 114 -31.22 16.52 -4.40
CA ARG A 114 -31.55 17.54 -3.38
C ARG A 114 -30.53 18.68 -3.29
N GLY A 115 -29.45 18.63 -4.06
CA GLY A 115 -28.39 19.65 -4.04
C GLY A 115 -27.50 19.64 -2.79
N VAL A 116 -27.51 18.57 -1.99
CA VAL A 116 -26.54 18.36 -0.89
C VAL A 116 -25.14 18.16 -1.47
N VAL A 117 -25.06 17.48 -2.63
CA VAL A 117 -23.86 17.50 -3.47
C VAL A 117 -24.05 18.64 -4.47
N PRO A 118 -23.19 19.68 -4.45
CA PRO A 118 -23.22 20.76 -5.41
C PRO A 118 -23.12 20.26 -6.87
N ARG A 119 -23.83 20.90 -7.80
CA ARG A 119 -23.83 20.49 -9.22
C ARG A 119 -22.44 20.55 -9.86
N ASN A 120 -21.58 21.46 -9.43
CA ASN A 120 -20.18 21.55 -9.88
C ASN A 120 -19.28 20.43 -9.36
N LYS A 121 -19.79 19.56 -8.47
CA LYS A 121 -19.09 18.38 -7.94
C LYS A 121 -19.72 17.07 -8.44
N VAL A 122 -20.54 17.15 -9.49
CA VAL A 122 -21.15 16.00 -10.17
C VAL A 122 -20.81 16.11 -11.65
N LEU A 123 -20.11 15.10 -12.16
CA LEU A 123 -19.81 14.95 -13.58
C LEU A 123 -20.68 13.83 -14.13
N ALA A 124 -21.47 14.11 -15.17
CA ALA A 124 -22.13 13.05 -15.94
C ALA A 124 -21.27 12.78 -17.17
N ILE A 125 -21.01 11.50 -17.47
CA ILE A 125 -20.26 11.08 -18.65
C ILE A 125 -21.27 10.50 -19.65
N PRO A 126 -21.71 11.28 -20.67
CA PRO A 126 -22.68 10.82 -21.65
C PRO A 126 -22.22 9.57 -22.41
N GLN A 127 -20.92 9.46 -22.67
CA GLN A 127 -20.31 8.39 -23.45
C GLN A 127 -20.32 7.03 -22.74
N LEU A 128 -20.46 7.02 -21.41
CA LEU A 128 -20.52 5.81 -20.58
C LEU A 128 -21.93 5.62 -20.02
N ASN A 129 -22.95 5.62 -20.87
CA ASN A 129 -24.35 5.39 -20.47
C ASN A 129 -24.82 6.35 -19.33
N ASN A 130 -24.41 7.61 -19.39
CA ASN A 130 -24.70 8.62 -18.36
C ASN A 130 -24.24 8.25 -16.94
N VAL A 131 -23.15 7.48 -16.81
CA VAL A 131 -22.51 7.24 -15.51
C VAL A 131 -22.15 8.59 -14.87
N LYS A 132 -22.57 8.76 -13.61
CA LYS A 132 -22.29 9.94 -12.81
C LYS A 132 -21.10 9.69 -11.91
N LEU A 133 -20.10 10.55 -12.02
CA LEU A 133 -18.99 10.68 -11.08
C LEU A 133 -19.28 11.81 -10.09
N ILE A 134 -18.82 11.63 -8.88
CA ILE A 134 -18.91 12.57 -7.78
C ILE A 134 -17.51 12.77 -7.21
N LYS A 135 -17.19 14.02 -6.86
CA LYS A 135 -15.91 14.35 -6.24
C LYS A 135 -15.77 13.69 -4.87
N ASN A 136 -14.66 13.02 -4.58
CA ASN A 136 -14.42 12.25 -3.35
C ASN A 136 -14.19 13.13 -2.11
N GLU A 137 -15.23 13.80 -1.64
CA GLU A 137 -15.23 14.64 -0.45
C GLU A 137 -16.40 14.27 0.47
N ILE A 138 -16.29 14.52 1.78
CA ILE A 138 -17.40 14.24 2.70
C ILE A 138 -18.51 15.28 2.51
N TYR A 139 -19.63 14.86 1.94
CA TYR A 139 -20.85 15.64 1.94
C TYR A 139 -21.69 15.27 3.15
N THR A 140 -21.88 16.21 4.09
CA THR A 140 -22.87 16.06 5.16
C THR A 140 -23.91 17.15 5.06
N LYS A 141 -25.14 16.81 5.45
CA LYS A 141 -26.14 17.83 5.77
C LYS A 141 -25.70 18.42 7.10
N VAL A 142 -25.39 19.72 7.12
CA VAL A 142 -25.51 20.51 8.36
C VAL A 142 -26.99 20.62 8.70
#